data_AF-A0A3R9MNF2-F1
#
_entry.id   AF-A0A3R9MNF2-F1
#
_cell.length_a   1.000
_cell.length_b   1.000
_cell.length_c   1.000
_cell.angle_alpha   90.00
_cell.angle_beta   90.00
_cell.angle_gamma   90.00
#
_symmetry.space_group_name_H-M   'P 1'
#
loop_
_entity.id
_entity.type
_entity.pdbx_description
1 polymer ?
#
loop_
_entity_poly.entity_id
_entity_poly.type
_entity_poly.pdbx_seq_one_letter_code
_entity_poly.pdbx_strand_id
1 'polypeptide(L)'
;MRRKPGRPPRPTTAPVTWSVRGVTRETRATLEQAAARSGKTLGQYLNEDIRAFAAQQLRHRTVPPTDLQDQVNYLRQLVENLAAMLAAHPPRE
;
A
#
# COMPACT_ATOMS: atom_id res chain seq x y z
N MET A 1 30.03 29.66 32.30
CA MET A 1 29.35 28.35 32.46
C MET A 1 29.88 27.37 31.44
N ARG A 2 30.57 26.29 31.84
CA ARG A 2 31.07 25.26 30.92
C ARG A 2 29.92 24.32 30.52
N ARG A 3 29.58 24.28 29.24
CA ARG A 3 28.63 23.28 28.70
C ARG A 3 29.31 21.91 28.71
N LYS A 4 28.81 20.99 29.53
CA LYS A 4 29.25 19.59 29.50
C LYS A 4 28.83 18.98 28.17
N PRO A 5 29.73 18.36 27.39
CA PRO A 5 29.34 17.64 26.19
C PRO A 5 28.49 16.44 26.60
N GLY A 6 27.30 16.32 26.02
CA GLY A 6 26.41 15.18 26.25
C GLY A 6 27.02 13.88 25.72
N ARG A 7 26.52 12.75 26.22
CA ARG A 7 26.96 11.42 25.76
C ARG A 7 26.62 11.25 24.27
N PRO A 8 27.55 10.76 23.44
CA PRO A 8 27.26 10.51 22.03
C PRO A 8 26.14 9.47 21.88
N PRO A 9 25.22 9.64 20.92
CA PRO A 9 24.14 8.70 20.68
C PRO A 9 24.70 7.34 20.26
N ARG A 10 24.18 6.26 20.85
CA ARG A 10 24.59 4.90 20.49
C ARG A 10 23.99 4.56 19.11
N PRO A 11 24.79 4.08 18.15
CA PRO A 11 24.24 3.57 16.90
C PRO A 11 23.32 2.39 17.23
N THR A 12 22.08 2.50 16.81
CA THR A 12 21.06 1.46 16.98
C THR A 12 20.53 1.08 15.62
N THR A 13 20.38 -0.22 15.37
CA THR A 13 19.73 -0.77 14.18
C THR A 13 18.20 -0.67 14.26
N ALA A 14 17.68 -0.21 15.40
CA ALA A 14 16.24 -0.03 15.58
C ALA A 14 15.69 1.05 14.63
N PRO A 15 14.48 0.86 14.09
CA PRO A 15 13.82 1.89 13.29
C PRO A 15 13.74 3.22 14.03
N VAL A 16 13.91 4.33 13.29
CA VAL A 16 13.81 5.68 13.83
C VAL A 16 12.41 5.89 14.41
N THR A 17 12.34 6.38 15.64
CA THR A 17 11.06 6.74 16.26
C THR A 17 10.54 8.04 15.64
N TRP A 18 9.26 8.04 15.29
CA TRP A 18 8.56 9.21 14.76
C TRP A 18 7.31 9.47 15.60
N SER A 19 6.92 10.74 15.72
CA SER A 19 5.72 11.16 16.44
C SER A 19 4.72 11.75 15.46
N VAL A 20 3.51 11.21 15.44
CA VAL A 20 2.42 11.73 14.60
C VAL A 20 1.58 12.70 15.43
N ARG A 21 1.49 13.95 14.99
CA ARG A 21 0.67 14.99 15.63
C ARG A 21 -0.79 14.89 15.17
N GLY A 22 -1.72 15.33 16.01
CA GLY A 22 -3.15 15.39 15.67
C GLY A 22 -3.90 14.06 15.72
N VAL A 23 -3.25 12.96 16.10
CA VAL A 23 -3.94 11.68 16.32
C VAL A 23 -4.77 11.78 17.59
N THR A 24 -6.08 11.61 17.47
CA THR A 24 -6.99 11.60 18.63
C THR A 24 -6.77 10.35 19.48
N ARG A 25 -7.14 10.42 20.76
CA ARG A 25 -7.06 9.25 21.66
C ARG A 25 -7.92 8.09 21.16
N GLU A 26 -9.09 8.40 20.64
CA GLU A 26 -10.01 7.41 20.09
C GLU A 26 -9.40 6.69 18.88
N THR A 27 -8.89 7.45 17.89
CA THR A 27 -8.22 6.87 16.72
C THR A 27 -7.06 5.98 17.13
N ARG A 28 -6.25 6.41 18.11
CA ARG A 28 -5.16 5.59 18.64
C ARG A 28 -5.67 4.28 19.24
N ALA A 29 -6.70 4.33 20.08
CA ALA A 29 -7.27 3.15 20.73
C ALA A 29 -7.84 2.16 19.69
N THR A 30 -8.51 2.65 18.65
CA THR A 30 -9.02 1.82 17.56
C THR A 30 -7.88 1.11 16.81
N LEU A 31 -6.80 1.83 16.50
CA LEU A 31 -5.63 1.24 15.83
C LEU A 31 -4.91 0.21 16.72
N GLU A 32 -4.78 0.48 18.02
CA GLU A 32 -4.22 -0.47 18.99
C GLU A 32 -5.08 -1.75 19.07
N GLN A 33 -6.41 -1.62 19.08
CA GLN A 33 -7.32 -2.76 19.08
C GLN A 33 -7.24 -3.55 17.76
N ALA A 34 -7.14 -2.89 16.61
CA ALA A 34 -6.97 -3.54 15.32
C ALA A 34 -5.65 -4.32 15.25
N ALA A 35 -4.56 -3.71 15.71
CA ALA A 35 -3.26 -4.36 15.82
C ALA A 35 -3.32 -5.61 16.70
N ALA A 36 -3.94 -5.50 17.88
CA ALA A 36 -4.12 -6.62 18.80
C ALA A 36 -4.93 -7.78 18.18
N ARG A 37 -6.01 -7.48 17.46
CA ARG A 37 -6.81 -8.49 16.75
C ARG A 37 -6.03 -9.23 15.67
N SER A 38 -5.07 -8.55 15.04
CA SER A 38 -4.17 -9.14 14.05
C SER A 38 -2.95 -9.86 14.67
N GLY A 39 -2.82 -9.87 16.00
CA GLY A 39 -1.66 -10.46 16.68
C GLY A 39 -0.37 -9.67 16.50
N LYS A 40 -0.46 -8.38 16.15
CA LYS A 40 0.69 -7.51 15.83
C LYS A 40 0.83 -6.40 16.86
N THR A 41 2.05 -5.91 17.04
CA THR A 41 2.27 -4.62 17.72
C THR A 41 1.73 -3.48 16.86
N LEU A 42 1.39 -2.34 17.47
CA LEU A 42 0.93 -1.15 16.74
C LEU A 42 1.94 -0.74 15.64
N GLY A 43 3.24 -0.81 15.92
CA GLY A 43 4.29 -0.51 14.95
C GLY A 43 4.29 -1.46 13.75
N GLN A 44 4.16 -2.76 13.98
CA GLN A 44 4.05 -3.76 12.91
C GLN A 44 2.78 -3.54 12.07
N TYR A 45 1.65 -3.29 12.72
CA TYR A 45 0.38 -3.01 12.04
C TYR A 45 0.46 -1.76 11.15
N LEU A 46 1.13 -0.70 11.62
CA LEU A 46 1.37 0.50 10.81
C LEU A 46 2.30 0.22 9.61
N ASN A 47 3.35 -0.58 9.82
CA ASN A 47 4.35 -0.88 8.79
C ASN A 47 3.84 -1.81 7.70
N GLU A 48 2.91 -2.71 8.01
CA GLU A 48 2.41 -3.73 7.10
C GLU A 48 1.04 -3.33 6.55
N ASP A 49 0.02 -3.33 7.41
CA ASP A 49 -1.38 -3.21 7.01
C ASP A 49 -1.72 -1.79 6.55
N ILE A 50 -1.37 -0.78 7.36
CA ILE A 50 -1.64 0.62 7.00
C ILE A 50 -0.80 1.07 5.80
N ARG A 51 0.46 0.61 5.72
CA ARG A 51 1.30 0.85 4.53
C ARG A 51 0.70 0.21 3.29
N ALA A 52 0.25 -1.04 3.35
CA ALA A 52 -0.35 -1.72 2.20
C ALA A 52 -1.61 -1.00 1.74
N PHE A 53 -2.49 -0.64 2.67
CA PHE A 53 -3.68 0.17 2.39
C PHE A 53 -3.31 1.51 1.72
N ALA A 54 -2.38 2.26 2.29
CA ALA A 54 -1.93 3.53 1.72
C ALA A 54 -1.31 3.36 0.33
N ALA A 55 -0.51 2.31 0.11
CA ALA A 55 0.08 2.02 -1.19
C ALA A 55 -0.99 1.72 -2.25
N GLN A 56 -2.06 1.01 -1.88
CA GLN A 56 -3.20 0.79 -2.78
C GLN A 56 -3.88 2.11 -3.13
N GLN A 57 -4.17 2.96 -2.15
CA GLN A 57 -4.79 4.28 -2.37
C GLN A 57 -3.93 5.17 -3.29
N LEU A 58 -2.61 5.14 -3.13
CA LEU A 58 -1.68 5.89 -3.98
C LEU A 58 -1.66 5.38 -5.42
N ARG A 59 -1.71 4.06 -5.63
CA ARG A 59 -1.77 3.45 -6.98
C ARG A 59 -3.02 3.87 -7.75
N HIS A 60 -4.17 3.92 -7.08
CA HIS A 60 -5.42 4.36 -7.70
C HIS A 60 -5.43 5.85 -8.07
N ARG A 61 -4.58 6.67 -7.44
CA ARG A 61 -4.51 8.11 -7.68
C ARG A 61 -3.52 8.51 -8.79
N THR A 62 -2.58 7.64 -9.15
CA THR A 62 -1.54 7.91 -10.17
C THR A 62 -1.81 7.32 -11.54
N VAL A 63 -2.93 6.61 -11.73
CA VAL A 63 -3.41 6.39 -13.09
C VAL A 63 -4.07 7.72 -13.49
N PRO A 64 -3.51 8.54 -14.40
CA PRO A 64 -4.34 9.52 -15.08
C PRO A 64 -5.57 8.75 -15.58
N PRO A 65 -6.76 9.36 -15.67
CA PRO A 65 -7.86 8.67 -16.33
C PRO A 65 -7.39 8.42 -17.77
N THR A 66 -6.80 7.25 -18.04
CA THR A 66 -6.88 6.65 -19.36
C THR A 66 -8.37 6.57 -19.54
N ASP A 67 -8.86 7.34 -20.52
CA ASP A 67 -10.28 7.52 -20.76
C ASP A 67 -10.92 6.14 -20.64
N LEU A 68 -11.99 5.99 -19.88
CA LEU A 68 -12.61 4.66 -19.70
C LEU A 68 -12.88 4.02 -21.07
N GLN A 69 -13.07 4.87 -22.08
CA GLN A 69 -13.10 4.52 -23.48
C GLN A 69 -11.86 3.77 -24.00
N ASP A 70 -10.64 4.18 -23.66
CA ASP A 70 -9.40 3.50 -24.06
C ASP A 70 -9.28 2.12 -23.42
N GLN A 71 -9.72 1.98 -22.16
CA GLN A 71 -9.73 0.68 -21.47
C GLN A 71 -10.75 -0.27 -22.09
N VAL A 72 -11.94 0.23 -22.45
CA VAL A 72 -12.97 -0.53 -23.17
C VAL A 72 -12.47 -0.93 -24.55
N ASN A 73 -11.82 -0.02 -25.27
CA ASN A 73 -11.24 -0.30 -26.59
C ASN A 73 -10.15 -1.38 -26.51
N TYR A 74 -9.27 -1.31 -25.50
CA TYR A 74 -8.24 -2.32 -25.26
C TYR A 74 -8.84 -3.70 -24.95
N LEU A 75 -9.85 -3.76 -24.06
CA LEU A 75 -10.54 -5.01 -23.74
C LEU A 75 -11.24 -5.61 -24.97
N ARG A 76 -11.88 -4.78 -25.78
CA ARG A 76 -12.51 -5.20 -27.04
C ARG A 76 -11.49 -5.83 -27.99
N GLN A 77 -10.33 -5.19 -28.16
CA GLN A 77 -9.28 -5.69 -29.04
C GLN A 77 -8.71 -7.03 -28.56
N LEU A 78 -8.56 -7.23 -27.24
CA LEU A 78 -8.15 -8.53 -26.69
C LEU A 78 -9.17 -9.63 -26.97
N VAL A 79 -10.47 -9.35 -26.81
CA VAL A 79 -11.53 -10.32 -27.10
C VAL A 79 -11.59 -10.67 -28.59
N GLU A 80 -11.49 -9.67 -29.47
CA GLU A 80 -11.46 -9.87 -30.92
C GLU A 80 -10.26 -10.73 -31.35
N ASN A 81 -9.07 -10.49 -30.78
CA ASN A 81 -7.89 -11.31 -31.04
C ASN A 81 -8.07 -12.76 -30.56
N LEU A 82 -8.70 -12.96 -29.40
CA LEU A 82 -8.97 -14.29 -28.86
C LEU A 82 -9.99 -15.05 -29.71
N ALA A 83 -11.04 -14.36 -30.15
CA ALA A 83 -12.05 -14.92 -31.06
C ALA A 83 -11.44 -15.31 -32.40
N ALA A 84 -10.56 -14.48 -32.96
CA ALA A 84 -9.83 -14.78 -34.18
C ALA A 84 -8.91 -16.00 -34.03
N MET A 85 -8.21 -16.12 -32.88
CA MET A 85 -7.35 -17.26 -32.60
C MET A 85 -8.14 -18.57 -32.47
N LEU A 86 -9.31 -18.54 -31.82
CA LEU A 86 -10.20 -19.70 -31.70
C LEU A 86 -10.81 -20.09 -33.05
N ALA A 87 -11.18 -19.11 -33.88
CA ALA A 87 -11.68 -19.38 -35.23
C ALA A 87 -10.59 -19.94 -36.16
N ALA A 88 -9.33 -19.53 -35.96
CA ALA A 88 -8.18 -20.03 -36.73
C ALA A 88 -7.70 -21.43 -36.29
N HIS A 89 -8.13 -21.92 -35.13
CA HIS A 89 -7.84 -23.28 -34.67
C HIS A 89 -9.12 -24.13 -34.72
N PRO A 90 -9.44 -24.77 -35.86
CA PRO A 90 -10.57 -25.70 -35.90
C PRO A 90 -10.34 -26.86 -34.93
N PRO A 91 -11.42 -27.47 -34.39
CA PRO A 91 -11.30 -28.65 -33.54
C PRO A 91 -10.58 -29.76 -34.32
N ARG A 92 -9.55 -30.34 -33.71
CA ARG A 92 -8.94 -31.56 -34.24
C ARG A 92 -9.93 -32.70 -33.98
N GLU A 93 -10.52 -33.24 -35.03
CA GLU A 93 -11.24 -34.52 -35.00
C GLU A 93 -10.32 -35.67 -34.59
#